data_AF-A0AAE1SIU3-F1
#
_entry.id   AF-A0AAE1SIU3-F1
#
_cell.length_a   1.000
_cell.length_b   1.000
_cell.length_c   1.000
_cell.angle_alpha   90.00
_cell.angle_beta   90.00
_cell.angle_gamma   90.00
#
_symmetry.space_group_name_H-M   'P 1'
#
loop_
_entity.id
_entity.type
_entity.pdbx_description
1 polymer ?
#
loop_
_entity_poly.entity_id
_entity_poly.type
_entity_poly.pdbx_seq_one_letter_code
_entity_poly.pdbx_strand_id
1 'polypeptide(L)'
;MDSSLQSLKLSLQFLAFCIIVFSIINSPISIHALNIGIQTNAGISLEKECSRTCESKFCAVPPFLRYGKYCGILYSGCPGEQPCDGLDACCMKHDLCIQHKGNNYLNLECNQNFLDCVAKFTKSGSRSFKENTCSVNTVVRVITDVIDAAVAAGKIFKKP
;
A
#
# COMPACT_ATOMS: atom_id res chain seq x y z
N MET A 1 57.37 -9.90 -24.36
CA MET A 1 56.13 -10.33 -25.05
C MET A 1 54.92 -10.42 -24.11
N ASP A 2 55.11 -10.68 -22.81
CA ASP A 2 54.01 -10.76 -21.82
C ASP A 2 53.29 -9.44 -21.50
N SER A 3 54.04 -8.34 -21.34
CA SER A 3 53.46 -7.04 -20.94
C SER A 3 52.52 -6.43 -21.98
N SER A 4 52.79 -6.66 -23.27
CA SER A 4 51.95 -6.19 -24.39
C SER A 4 50.64 -7.01 -24.52
N LEU A 5 50.71 -8.32 -24.26
CA LEU A 5 49.52 -9.19 -24.27
C LEU A 5 48.59 -8.87 -23.09
N GLN A 6 49.15 -8.51 -21.94
CA GLN A 6 48.38 -8.13 -20.76
C GLN A 6 47.70 -6.77 -20.91
N SER A 7 48.36 -5.78 -21.52
CA SER A 7 47.72 -4.49 -21.81
C SER A 7 46.60 -4.61 -22.85
N LEU A 8 46.76 -5.49 -23.85
CA LEU A 8 45.75 -5.77 -24.86
C LEU A 8 44.51 -6.45 -24.25
N LYS A 9 44.70 -7.40 -23.33
CA LYS A 9 43.59 -8.04 -22.60
C LYS A 9 42.82 -7.05 -21.73
N LEU A 10 43.54 -6.17 -21.02
CA LEU A 10 42.90 -5.17 -20.17
C LEU A 10 42.10 -4.16 -21.01
N SER A 11 42.66 -3.72 -22.15
CA SER A 11 41.97 -2.86 -23.10
C SER A 11 40.70 -3.50 -23.67
N LEU A 12 40.73 -4.80 -23.96
CA LEU A 12 39.56 -5.52 -24.49
C LEU A 12 38.47 -5.68 -23.44
N GLN A 13 38.85 -5.89 -22.17
CA GLN A 13 37.91 -5.94 -21.04
C GLN A 13 37.25 -4.58 -20.78
N PHE A 14 38.01 -3.49 -20.84
CA PHE A 14 37.45 -2.14 -20.74
C PHE A 14 36.50 -1.84 -21.90
N LEU A 15 36.85 -2.21 -23.13
CA LEU A 15 35.97 -2.03 -24.29
C LEU A 15 34.66 -2.81 -24.13
N ALA A 16 34.73 -4.07 -23.71
CA ALA A 16 33.55 -4.90 -23.48
C ALA A 16 32.65 -4.33 -22.38
N PHE A 17 33.24 -3.83 -21.29
CA PHE A 17 32.50 -3.15 -20.22
C PHE A 17 31.79 -1.88 -20.72
N CYS A 18 32.49 -1.06 -21.52
CA CYS A 18 31.90 0.14 -22.11
C CYS A 18 30.74 -0.18 -23.05
N ILE A 19 30.83 -1.25 -23.84
CA ILE A 19 29.75 -1.68 -24.75
C ILE A 19 28.53 -2.13 -23.92
N ILE A 20 28.72 -2.92 -22.87
CA ILE A 20 27.63 -3.38 -21.99
C ILE A 20 26.92 -2.20 -21.33
N VAL A 21 27.69 -1.25 -20.78
CA VAL A 21 27.14 -0.04 -20.17
C VAL A 21 26.38 0.81 -21.18
N PHE A 22 26.94 1.02 -22.38
CA PHE A 22 26.29 1.79 -23.44
C PHE A 22 24.99 1.11 -23.92
N SER A 23 24.96 -0.22 -23.99
CA SER A 23 23.75 -0.99 -24.31
C SER A 23 22.68 -0.86 -23.22
N ILE A 24 23.03 -0.84 -21.94
CA ILE A 24 22.07 -0.63 -20.84
C ILE A 24 21.50 0.80 -20.86
N ILE A 25 22.34 1.82 -21.10
CA ILE A 25 21.91 3.23 -21.11
C ILE A 25 21.02 3.53 -22.32
N ASN A 26 21.30 2.91 -23.49
CA ASN A 26 20.53 3.11 -24.72
C ASN A 26 19.45 2.04 -24.95
N SER A 27 19.24 1.15 -23.98
CA SER A 27 18.07 0.27 -24.01
C SER A 27 16.83 1.16 -23.95
N PRO A 28 15.84 0.99 -24.85
CA PRO A 28 14.54 1.64 -24.71
C PRO A 28 13.78 0.90 -23.59
N ILE A 29 14.28 0.99 -22.35
CA ILE A 29 13.51 0.60 -21.19
C ILE A 29 12.39 1.63 -21.15
N SER A 30 11.20 1.21 -21.57
CA SER A 30 10.00 2.03 -21.50
C SER A 30 9.83 2.50 -20.05
N ILE A 31 10.12 3.78 -19.80
CA ILE A 31 9.95 4.44 -18.49
C ILE A 31 8.45 4.69 -18.21
N HIS A 32 7.54 4.01 -18.94
CA HIS A 32 6.11 3.98 -18.66
C HIS A 32 5.68 2.80 -17.78
N ALA A 33 6.64 2.10 -17.16
CA ALA A 33 6.32 1.11 -16.15
C ALA A 33 5.78 1.78 -14.87
N LEU A 34 4.49 1.55 -14.64
CA LEU A 34 3.66 1.85 -13.47
C LEU A 34 3.04 3.24 -13.33
N ASN A 35 2.31 3.66 -14.37
CA ASN A 35 1.16 4.53 -14.18
C ASN A 35 -0.09 3.68 -13.88
N ILE A 36 -0.45 3.47 -12.61
CA ILE A 36 -1.79 2.98 -12.23
C ILE A 36 -2.76 4.17 -12.24
N GLY A 37 -2.78 4.90 -13.35
CA GLY A 37 -3.77 5.92 -13.64
C GLY A 37 -4.77 5.32 -14.62
N ILE A 38 -5.84 4.71 -14.10
CA ILE A 38 -6.94 4.22 -14.93
C ILE A 38 -7.67 5.46 -15.49
N GLN A 39 -7.37 5.83 -16.73
CA GLN A 39 -8.25 6.67 -17.54
C GLN A 39 -9.10 5.72 -18.39
N THR A 40 -10.29 5.39 -17.90
CA THR A 40 -11.24 4.55 -18.64
C THR A 40 -12.38 5.42 -19.18
N ASN A 41 -12.32 5.70 -20.49
CA ASN A 41 -13.46 6.10 -21.32
C ASN A 41 -13.96 4.94 -22.20
N ALA A 42 -13.73 3.69 -21.77
CA ALA A 42 -14.41 2.52 -22.31
C ALA A 42 -15.38 2.03 -21.23
N GLY A 43 -16.64 1.75 -21.59
CA GLY A 43 -17.73 1.29 -20.70
C GLY A 43 -17.52 -0.09 -20.07
N ILE A 44 -16.29 -0.41 -19.67
CA ILE A 44 -15.96 -1.49 -18.76
C ILE A 44 -16.27 -0.95 -17.37
N SER A 45 -17.41 -1.33 -16.80
CA SER A 45 -17.64 -1.18 -15.36
C SER A 45 -16.58 -2.01 -14.67
N LEU A 46 -15.46 -1.39 -14.31
CA LEU A 46 -14.54 -1.91 -13.31
C LEU A 46 -15.35 -1.85 -12.01
N GLU A 47 -16.19 -2.86 -11.77
CA GLU A 47 -16.66 -3.10 -10.42
C GLU A 47 -15.38 -3.24 -9.59
N LYS A 48 -15.01 -2.17 -8.89
CA LYS A 48 -13.92 -2.21 -7.92
C LYS A 48 -14.21 -3.41 -7.06
N GLU A 49 -13.33 -4.41 -7.14
CA GLU A 49 -13.50 -5.65 -6.41
C GLU A 49 -13.57 -5.29 -4.92
N CYS A 50 -14.79 -5.35 -4.37
CA CYS A 50 -15.10 -4.95 -3.02
C CYS A 50 -15.41 -6.20 -2.20
N SER A 51 -15.14 -6.15 -0.90
CA SER A 51 -15.28 -7.32 -0.05
C SER A 51 -16.69 -7.46 0.53
N ARG A 52 -17.21 -8.69 0.54
CA ARG A 52 -18.40 -9.10 1.30
C ARG A 52 -18.07 -10.10 2.41
N THR A 53 -16.79 -10.44 2.56
CA THR A 53 -16.28 -11.51 3.43
C THR A 53 -15.37 -10.93 4.51
N CYS A 54 -15.46 -11.48 5.72
CA CYS A 54 -14.56 -11.08 6.81
C CYS A 54 -13.22 -11.81 6.64
N GLU A 55 -12.23 -11.14 6.07
CA GLU A 55 -10.90 -11.68 5.83
C GLU A 55 -10.02 -11.59 7.07
N SER A 56 -9.07 -12.51 7.21
CA SER A 56 -8.01 -12.46 8.23
C SER A 56 -6.68 -12.94 7.64
N LYS A 57 -6.23 -12.27 6.58
CA LYS A 57 -5.06 -12.66 5.76
C LYS A 57 -3.91 -11.68 5.91
N PHE A 58 -2.69 -12.21 5.86
CA PHE A 58 -1.45 -11.42 5.88
C PHE A 58 -1.37 -10.44 7.07
N CYS A 59 -1.82 -10.88 8.25
CA CYS A 59 -2.05 -10.07 9.45
C CYS A 59 -0.88 -9.18 9.91
N ALA A 60 0.35 -9.53 9.51
CA ALA A 60 1.57 -8.83 9.89
C ALA A 60 2.31 -8.19 8.70
N VAL A 61 1.71 -8.21 7.50
CA VAL A 61 2.36 -7.76 6.25
C VAL A 61 1.54 -6.60 5.67
N PRO A 62 1.81 -5.35 6.06
CA PRO A 62 0.94 -4.21 5.74
C PRO A 62 0.56 -4.05 4.25
N PRO A 63 1.46 -4.27 3.26
CA PRO A 63 1.10 -4.20 1.85
C PRO A 63 0.02 -5.19 1.40
N PHE A 64 -0.15 -6.31 2.10
CA PHE A 64 -1.07 -7.39 1.73
C PHE A 64 -2.15 -7.67 2.79
N LEU A 65 -2.10 -6.95 3.93
CA LEU A 65 -3.02 -7.13 5.05
C LEU A 65 -4.46 -6.95 4.56
N ARG A 66 -5.30 -7.96 4.85
CA ARG A 66 -6.76 -7.90 4.70
C ARG A 66 -7.40 -8.38 5.98
N TYR A 67 -8.00 -7.45 6.72
CA TYR A 67 -8.70 -7.73 7.97
C TYR A 67 -10.14 -7.21 7.89
N GLY A 68 -11.10 -8.05 8.27
CA GLY A 68 -12.51 -7.74 8.12
C GLY A 68 -12.86 -7.54 6.65
N LYS A 69 -13.69 -6.54 6.35
CA LYS A 69 -14.05 -6.16 4.97
C LYS A 69 -13.34 -4.88 4.51
N TYR A 70 -12.82 -4.08 5.44
CA TYR A 70 -12.40 -2.69 5.18
C TYR A 70 -10.94 -2.41 5.54
N CYS A 71 -10.29 -3.23 6.38
CA CYS A 71 -8.90 -2.94 6.75
C CYS A 71 -7.92 -3.54 5.72
N GLY A 72 -7.39 -2.70 4.83
CA GLY A 72 -6.31 -3.04 3.92
C GLY A 72 -6.00 -1.94 2.92
N ILE A 73 -4.83 -1.97 2.30
CA ILE A 73 -4.46 -1.00 1.26
C ILE A 73 -5.21 -1.35 -0.03
N LEU A 74 -5.92 -0.37 -0.60
CA LEU A 74 -6.73 -0.55 -1.82
C LEU A 74 -7.75 -1.71 -1.69
N TYR A 75 -8.23 -1.96 -0.47
CA TYR A 75 -9.16 -3.03 -0.14
C TYR A 75 -10.27 -2.43 0.72
N SER A 76 -11.53 -2.61 0.33
CA SER A 76 -12.67 -2.04 1.04
C SER A 76 -13.92 -2.90 0.84
N GLY A 77 -14.91 -2.74 1.71
CA GLY A 77 -16.16 -3.49 1.67
C GLY A 77 -17.15 -2.95 0.64
N CYS A 78 -18.05 -3.80 0.16
CA CYS A 78 -19.07 -3.40 -0.80
C CYS A 78 -20.11 -2.43 -0.18
N PRO A 79 -20.79 -1.62 -1.01
CA PRO A 79 -21.90 -0.79 -0.53
C PRO A 79 -22.95 -1.61 0.22
N GLY A 80 -23.32 -1.14 1.41
CA GLY A 80 -24.31 -1.78 2.28
C GLY A 80 -23.76 -2.91 3.17
N GLU A 81 -22.52 -3.33 3.01
CA GLU A 81 -21.90 -4.31 3.91
C GLU A 81 -21.67 -3.70 5.30
N GLN A 82 -21.93 -4.48 6.33
CA GLN A 82 -21.58 -4.10 7.71
C GLN A 82 -20.14 -4.53 8.02
N PRO A 83 -19.40 -3.75 8.85
CA PRO A 83 -18.08 -4.12 9.31
C PRO A 83 -18.16 -5.37 10.19
N CYS A 84 -17.10 -6.17 10.15
CA CYS A 84 -17.02 -7.45 10.85
C CYS A 84 -16.90 -7.28 12.38
N ASP A 85 -16.20 -6.24 12.82
CA ASP A 85 -16.05 -5.89 14.24
C ASP A 85 -15.78 -4.38 14.43
N GLY A 86 -15.42 -3.99 15.65
CA GLY A 86 -15.14 -2.58 15.98
C GLY A 86 -13.88 -2.01 15.32
N LEU A 87 -12.87 -2.84 15.01
CA LEU A 87 -11.67 -2.41 14.30
C LEU A 87 -11.97 -2.20 12.83
N ASP A 88 -12.68 -3.15 12.22
CA ASP A 88 -13.15 -3.06 10.84
C ASP A 88 -14.08 -1.87 10.62
N ALA A 89 -14.88 -1.51 11.64
CA ALA A 89 -15.69 -0.29 11.62
C ALA A 89 -14.86 1.00 11.61
N CYS A 90 -13.67 1.00 12.23
CA CYS A 90 -12.73 2.13 12.11
C CYS A 90 -12.21 2.24 10.68
N CYS A 91 -11.84 1.11 10.06
CA CYS A 91 -11.35 1.08 8.68
C CYS A 91 -12.43 1.53 7.69
N MET A 92 -13.68 1.06 7.83
CA MET A 92 -14.81 1.51 7.02
C MET A 92 -14.98 3.04 7.05
N LYS A 93 -14.88 3.65 8.24
CA LYS A 93 -14.99 5.11 8.39
C LYS A 93 -13.80 5.84 7.76
N HIS A 94 -12.60 5.28 7.86
CA HIS A 94 -11.40 5.83 7.23
C HIS A 94 -11.51 5.80 5.71
N ASP A 95 -11.87 4.67 5.12
CA ASP A 95 -12.08 4.53 3.67
C ASP A 95 -13.09 5.56 3.14
N LEU A 96 -14.24 5.71 3.81
CA LEU A 96 -15.25 6.71 3.46
C LEU A 96 -14.71 8.14 3.59
N CYS A 97 -13.94 8.43 4.65
CA CYS A 97 -13.30 9.72 4.82
C CYS A 97 -12.32 10.00 3.67
N ILE A 98 -11.44 9.06 3.34
CA ILE A 98 -10.49 9.18 2.24
C ILE A 98 -11.20 9.42 0.91
N GLN A 99 -12.29 8.69 0.64
CA GLN A 99 -13.12 8.88 -0.54
C GLN A 99 -13.69 10.31 -0.60
N HIS A 100 -14.26 10.80 0.50
CA HIS A 100 -14.80 12.17 0.58
C HIS A 100 -13.72 13.26 0.49
N LYS A 101 -12.47 12.96 0.85
CA LYS A 101 -11.31 13.86 0.70
C LYS A 101 -10.59 13.69 -0.65
N GLY A 102 -11.27 13.17 -1.68
CA GLY A 102 -10.73 13.05 -3.03
C GLY A 102 -9.64 11.99 -3.17
N ASN A 103 -9.77 10.87 -2.43
CA ASN A 103 -8.79 9.79 -2.36
C ASN A 103 -7.41 10.22 -1.83
N ASN A 104 -7.35 11.27 -1.01
CA ASN A 104 -6.11 11.73 -0.39
C ASN A 104 -5.77 10.92 0.87
N TYR A 105 -5.04 9.81 0.72
CA TYR A 105 -4.57 8.96 1.82
C TYR A 105 -3.66 9.66 2.84
N LEU A 106 -3.13 10.85 2.54
CA LEU A 106 -2.33 11.67 3.46
C LEU A 106 -3.18 12.72 4.20
N ASN A 107 -4.51 12.69 4.06
CA ASN A 107 -5.39 13.63 4.74
C ASN A 107 -5.28 13.47 6.27
N LEU A 108 -4.80 14.52 6.95
CA LEU A 108 -4.53 14.50 8.39
C LEU A 108 -5.78 14.27 9.23
N GLU A 109 -6.92 14.82 8.83
CA GLU A 109 -8.19 14.64 9.55
C GLU A 109 -8.62 13.17 9.52
N CYS A 110 -8.62 12.54 8.34
CA CYS A 110 -9.00 11.13 8.21
C CYS A 110 -8.06 10.22 9.02
N ASN A 111 -6.74 10.44 8.88
CA ASN A 111 -5.74 9.60 9.55
C ASN A 111 -5.78 9.79 11.08
N GLN A 112 -5.93 11.01 11.60
CA GLN A 112 -6.02 11.24 13.04
C GLN A 112 -7.32 10.68 13.64
N ASN A 113 -8.46 10.89 12.97
CA ASN A 113 -9.74 10.32 13.40
C ASN A 113 -9.71 8.79 13.41
N PHE A 114 -8.98 8.18 12.47
CA PHE A 114 -8.78 6.74 12.44
C PHE A 114 -7.94 6.26 13.63
N LEU A 115 -6.82 6.91 13.94
CA LEU A 115 -6.01 6.59 15.12
C LEU A 115 -6.82 6.68 16.42
N ASP A 116 -7.63 7.73 16.57
CA ASP A 116 -8.51 7.90 17.74
C ASP A 116 -9.57 6.79 17.83
N CYS A 117 -10.09 6.34 16.68
CA CYS A 117 -11.04 5.23 16.61
C CYS A 117 -10.39 3.92 17.05
N VAL A 118 -9.21 3.60 16.51
CA VAL A 118 -8.45 2.39 16.87
C VAL A 118 -8.11 2.38 18.35
N ALA A 119 -7.67 3.52 18.91
CA ALA A 119 -7.37 3.64 20.33
C ALA A 119 -8.61 3.38 21.22
N LYS A 120 -9.79 3.87 20.82
CA LYS A 120 -11.06 3.59 21.52
C LYS A 120 -11.44 2.12 21.45
N PHE A 121 -11.29 1.47 20.30
CA PHE A 121 -11.53 0.04 20.13
C PHE A 121 -10.58 -0.80 20.99
N THR A 122 -9.28 -0.48 21.00
CA THR A 122 -8.30 -1.19 21.85
C THR A 122 -8.66 -1.04 23.33
N LYS A 123 -9.07 0.16 23.76
CA LYS A 123 -9.48 0.43 25.14
C LYS A 123 -10.76 -0.29 25.54
N SER A 124 -11.72 -0.47 24.62
CA SER A 124 -12.99 -1.13 24.93
C SER A 124 -12.84 -2.63 25.20
N GLY A 125 -11.74 -3.25 24.77
CA GLY A 125 -11.55 -4.71 24.87
C GLY A 125 -12.61 -5.50 24.09
N SER A 126 -13.22 -4.88 23.08
CA SER A 126 -14.28 -5.49 22.28
C SER A 126 -13.76 -6.74 21.56
N ARG A 127 -14.63 -7.75 21.44
CA ARG A 127 -14.30 -9.00 20.75
C ARG A 127 -14.19 -8.79 19.25
N SER A 128 -13.31 -9.57 18.62
CA SER A 128 -13.22 -9.73 17.17
C SER A 128 -14.39 -10.53 16.61
N PHE A 129 -14.57 -10.50 15.28
CA PHE A 129 -15.46 -11.39 14.55
C PHE A 129 -15.04 -12.88 14.65
N LYS A 130 -16.01 -13.78 14.42
CA LYS A 130 -15.83 -15.23 14.47
C LYS A 130 -14.85 -15.70 13.39
N GLU A 131 -14.09 -16.75 13.69
CA GLU A 131 -13.12 -17.39 12.76
C GLU A 131 -11.96 -16.49 12.32
N ASN A 132 -11.79 -15.33 12.95
CA ASN A 132 -10.60 -14.51 12.76
C ASN A 132 -9.34 -15.30 13.17
N THR A 133 -8.39 -15.44 12.24
CA THR A 133 -7.10 -16.10 12.46
C THR A 133 -5.97 -15.13 12.81
N CYS A 134 -6.21 -13.83 12.69
CA CYS A 134 -5.26 -12.79 13.06
C CYS A 134 -5.29 -12.49 14.56
N SER A 135 -4.11 -12.25 15.15
CA SER A 135 -4.03 -11.52 16.42
C SER A 135 -4.46 -10.07 16.21
N VAL A 136 -5.56 -9.67 16.86
CA VAL A 136 -6.09 -8.30 16.79
C VAL A 136 -5.02 -7.28 17.21
N ASN A 137 -4.24 -7.58 18.24
CA ASN A 137 -3.16 -6.70 18.70
C ASN A 137 -2.07 -6.52 17.63
N THR A 138 -1.74 -7.59 16.89
CA THR A 138 -0.77 -7.51 15.79
C THR A 138 -1.30 -6.62 14.68
N VAL A 139 -2.58 -6.79 14.30
CA VAL A 139 -3.23 -5.99 13.25
C VAL A 139 -3.31 -4.52 13.65
N VAL A 140 -3.74 -4.22 14.87
CA VAL A 140 -3.79 -2.85 15.43
C VAL A 140 -2.43 -2.17 15.34
N ARG A 141 -1.37 -2.84 15.80
CA ARG A 141 0.00 -2.30 15.75
C ARG A 141 0.42 -1.99 14.32
N VAL A 142 0.30 -2.97 13.42
CA VAL A 142 0.73 -2.81 12.01
C VAL A 142 -0.01 -1.69 11.31
N ILE A 143 -1.32 -1.59 11.52
CA ILE A 143 -2.13 -0.53 10.92
C ILE A 143 -1.78 0.84 11.53
N THR A 144 -1.55 0.90 12.84
CA THR A 144 -1.15 2.14 13.53
C THR A 144 0.18 2.64 13.00
N ASP A 145 1.19 1.77 12.86
CA ASP A 145 2.51 2.13 12.32
C ASP A 145 2.41 2.73 10.91
N VAL A 146 1.57 2.15 10.03
CA VAL A 146 1.34 2.65 8.67
C VAL A 146 0.65 4.02 8.70
N ILE A 147 -0.37 4.19 9.55
CA ILE A 147 -1.11 5.44 9.63
C ILE A 147 -0.28 6.56 10.27
N ASP A 148 0.54 6.27 11.27
CA ASP A 148 1.49 7.23 11.85
C ASP A 148 2.48 7.73 10.80
N ALA A 149 2.99 6.83 9.95
CA ALA A 149 3.82 7.20 8.81
C ALA A 149 3.04 8.09 7.80
N ALA A 150 1.77 7.79 7.52
CA ALA A 150 0.92 8.61 6.66
C ALA A 150 0.64 10.00 7.27
N VAL A 151 0.45 10.10 8.59
CA VAL A 151 0.31 11.38 9.30
C VAL A 151 1.60 12.19 9.21
N ALA A 152 2.75 11.55 9.44
CA ALA A 152 4.06 12.21 9.31
C ALA A 152 4.26 12.75 7.88
N ALA A 153 4.00 11.93 6.87
CA ALA A 153 4.05 12.34 5.47
C ALA A 153 3.06 13.47 5.16
N GLY A 154 1.81 13.41 5.64
CA GLY A 154 0.80 14.46 5.43
C GLY A 154 1.17 15.80 6.05
N LYS A 155 1.92 15.82 7.16
CA LYS A 155 2.45 17.05 7.78
C LYS A 155 3.55 17.69 6.93
N ILE A 156 4.35 16.88 6.25
CA ILE A 156 5.46 17.32 5.38
C ILE A 156 4.92 17.79 4.03
N PHE A 157 4.10 16.96 3.39
CA PHE A 157 3.60 17.16 2.02
C PHE A 157 2.23 17.85 1.98
N LYS A 158 1.92 18.73 2.94
CA LYS A 158 0.65 19.47 2.96
C LYS A 158 0.40 20.03 1.55
N LYS A 159 -0.64 19.52 0.88
CA LYS A 159 -1.15 20.17 -0.33
C LYS A 159 -1.55 21.60 0.08
N PRO A 160 -1.19 22.63 -0.69
CA PRO A 160 -1.82 23.93 -0.53
C PRO A 160 -3.34 23.82 -0.67
#